data_AF-Q120F9-F1
#
_entry.id   AF-Q120F9-F1
#
_cell.length_a   1.000
_cell.length_b   1.000
_cell.length_c   1.000
_cell.angle_alpha   90.00
_cell.angle_beta   90.00
_cell.angle_gamma   90.00
#
_symmetry.space_group_name_H-M   'P 1'
#
loop_
_entity.id
_entity.type
_entity.pdbx_description
1 polymer ?
#
loop_
_entity_poly.entity_id
_entity_poly.type
_entity_poly.pdbx_seq_one_letter_code
_entity_poly.pdbx_strand_id
1 'polypeptide(L)'
;MRSVKQATAKEVTAGKASASKSRINLFDDPRWEDRFDVLIRLTQRTQLIKDLTGTDIRPQRIKAAIDKRLEEMGVEIQRPRGSGQTYTAKGFLSKMADKYDAAYLLGLHFGANGPGSLATFDTNLGTALDKRMETYLRYCSDMYERQEDASISFETYIVLIEGIKNHEVPMHTCKDCSTSYVWPVGSYVRHSCPVCAVHQHDVKAAKQKLEVMLNAKKTRATPVRSHLLTGSARDPA
;
A
#
# COMPACT_ATOMS: atom_id res chain seq x y z
N MET A 1 70.90 -5.54 19.10
CA MET A 1 70.77 -4.44 18.11
C MET A 1 70.69 -5.09 16.72
N ARG A 2 69.70 -4.95 15.83
CA ARG A 2 68.48 -4.14 15.68
C ARG A 2 67.50 -5.04 14.89
N SER A 3 66.33 -5.38 15.43
CA SER A 3 65.01 -4.84 15.03
C SER A 3 64.77 -4.75 13.51
N VAL A 4 64.12 -5.78 12.97
CA VAL A 4 63.48 -5.77 11.64
C VAL A 4 62.03 -5.33 11.86
N LYS A 5 61.71 -4.09 11.49
CA LYS A 5 60.33 -3.57 11.47
C LYS A 5 59.67 -3.98 10.17
N GLN A 6 58.60 -4.78 10.26
CA GLN A 6 57.66 -5.02 9.17
C GLN A 6 56.87 -3.74 8.87
N ALA A 7 56.91 -3.31 7.62
CA ALA A 7 56.07 -2.24 7.08
C ALA A 7 54.69 -2.80 6.72
N THR A 8 53.67 -2.06 7.13
CA THR A 8 52.24 -2.36 7.09
C THR A 8 51.67 -2.37 5.67
N ALA A 9 50.81 -3.34 5.39
CA ALA A 9 50.06 -3.46 4.15
C ALA A 9 48.97 -2.38 4.04
N LYS A 10 48.84 -1.85 2.83
CA LYS A 10 47.99 -0.73 2.39
C LYS A 10 46.50 -0.97 2.66
N GLU A 11 45.85 0.08 3.16
CA GLU A 11 44.40 0.28 3.15
C GLU A 11 43.82 0.04 1.74
N VAL A 12 42.89 -0.91 1.65
CA VAL A 12 41.95 -0.99 0.54
C VAL A 12 40.74 -0.15 0.93
N THR A 13 40.74 1.11 0.50
CA THR A 13 39.53 1.95 0.49
C THR A 13 38.50 1.31 -0.44
N ALA A 14 37.60 0.52 0.13
CA ALA A 14 36.39 0.07 -0.54
C ALA A 14 35.55 1.31 -0.87
N GLY A 15 35.58 1.70 -2.15
CA GLY A 15 34.68 2.70 -2.70
C GLY A 15 33.25 2.28 -2.43
N LYS A 16 32.59 2.95 -1.48
CA LYS A 16 31.13 2.92 -1.34
C LYS A 16 30.56 3.48 -2.63
N ALA A 17 30.07 2.60 -3.50
CA ALA A 17 29.18 2.98 -4.57
C ALA A 17 27.96 3.63 -3.93
N SER A 18 27.95 4.96 -3.85
CA SER A 18 26.78 5.74 -3.51
C SER A 18 25.81 5.56 -4.66
N ALA A 19 24.87 4.62 -4.52
CA ALA A 19 23.71 4.55 -5.39
C ALA A 19 23.09 5.95 -5.39
N SER A 20 23.13 6.64 -6.52
CA SER A 20 22.55 7.96 -6.68
C SER A 20 21.05 7.83 -6.43
N LYS A 21 20.60 8.09 -5.19
CA LYS A 21 19.19 8.35 -4.92
C LYS A 21 18.82 9.53 -5.80
N SER A 22 18.09 9.28 -6.89
CA SER A 22 17.49 10.35 -7.67
C SER A 22 16.65 11.17 -6.69
N ARG A 23 17.08 12.39 -6.40
CA ARG A 23 16.37 13.27 -5.46
C ARG A 23 15.02 13.59 -6.07
N ILE A 24 13.95 13.01 -5.52
CA ILE A 24 12.59 13.30 -5.96
C ILE A 24 12.19 14.65 -5.37
N ASN A 25 11.96 15.60 -6.26
CA ASN A 25 11.48 16.92 -5.89
C ASN A 25 9.94 16.92 -5.90
N LEU A 26 9.36 16.62 -4.73
CA LEU A 26 7.94 16.33 -4.54
C LEU A 26 6.99 17.45 -5.02
N PHE A 27 7.45 18.70 -5.02
CA PHE A 27 6.63 19.89 -5.30
C PHE A 27 6.94 20.55 -6.64
N ASP A 28 7.89 20.01 -7.41
CA ASP A 28 8.27 20.57 -8.72
C ASP A 28 7.92 19.61 -9.88
N ASP A 29 7.46 18.39 -9.56
CA ASP A 29 6.93 17.42 -10.53
C ASP A 29 5.40 17.31 -10.34
N PRO A 30 4.59 17.74 -11.33
CA PRO A 30 3.13 17.69 -11.24
C PRO A 30 2.58 16.30 -10.88
N ARG A 31 3.23 15.22 -11.35
CA ARG A 31 2.80 13.86 -11.04
C ARG A 31 3.00 13.50 -9.57
N TRP A 32 3.97 14.12 -8.92
CA TRP A 32 4.21 13.93 -7.50
C TRP A 32 3.32 14.83 -6.65
N GLU A 33 2.91 15.99 -7.17
CA GLU A 33 1.91 16.83 -6.53
C GLU A 33 0.55 16.13 -6.42
N ASP A 34 0.07 15.52 -7.51
CA ASP A 34 -1.19 14.76 -7.51
C ASP A 34 -1.14 13.59 -6.51
N ARG A 35 -0.02 12.85 -6.49
CA ARG A 35 0.19 11.76 -5.52
C ARG A 35 0.23 12.27 -4.10
N PHE A 36 0.84 13.44 -3.87
CA PHE A 36 0.94 14.03 -2.55
C PHE A 36 -0.45 14.37 -2.02
N ASP A 37 -1.34 14.93 -2.83
CA ASP A 37 -2.70 15.29 -2.43
C ASP A 37 -3.54 14.09 -2.01
N VAL A 38 -3.41 12.97 -2.72
CA VAL A 38 -4.03 11.71 -2.31
C VAL A 38 -3.39 11.20 -1.02
N LEU A 39 -2.05 11.19 -0.95
CA LEU A 39 -1.32 10.64 0.18
C LEU A 39 -1.63 11.37 1.50
N ILE A 40 -1.73 12.69 1.49
CA ILE A 40 -1.99 13.48 2.71
C ILE A 40 -3.40 13.29 3.28
N ARG A 41 -4.34 12.82 2.46
CA ARG A 41 -5.67 12.39 2.91
C ARG A 41 -5.65 10.99 3.56
N LEU A 42 -4.67 10.16 3.21
CA LEU A 42 -4.50 8.82 3.77
C LEU A 42 -3.62 8.81 5.02
N THR A 43 -2.61 9.68 5.08
CA THR A 43 -1.75 9.84 6.26
C THR A 43 -1.19 11.26 6.31
N GLN A 44 -1.12 11.82 7.52
CA GLN A 44 -0.48 13.11 7.78
C GLN A 44 0.89 12.94 8.48
N ARG A 45 1.39 11.69 8.58
CA ARG A 45 2.66 11.38 9.26
C ARG A 45 3.82 11.70 8.33
N THR A 46 4.49 12.81 8.63
CA THR A 46 5.60 13.32 7.83
C THR A 46 6.69 12.29 7.56
N GLN A 47 7.05 11.46 8.55
CA GLN A 47 8.09 10.44 8.35
C GLN A 47 7.65 9.39 7.34
N LEU A 48 6.42 8.89 7.44
CA LEU A 48 5.87 7.91 6.51
C LEU A 48 5.78 8.48 5.09
N ILE A 49 5.34 9.73 4.95
CA ILE A 49 5.31 10.42 3.64
C ILE A 49 6.72 10.48 3.03
N LYS A 50 7.75 10.80 3.82
CA LYS A 50 9.13 10.81 3.35
C LYS A 50 9.59 9.44 2.89
N ASP A 51 9.28 8.41 3.66
CA ASP A 51 9.69 7.04 3.35
C ASP A 51 9.01 6.53 2.07
N LEU A 52 7.73 6.87 1.88
CA LEU A 52 6.94 6.48 0.70
C LEU A 52 7.28 7.27 -0.57
N THR A 53 7.69 8.53 -0.44
CA THR A 53 8.02 9.41 -1.58
C THR A 53 9.51 9.45 -1.89
N GLY A 54 10.36 8.97 -0.98
CA GLY A 54 11.82 9.01 -1.13
C GLY A 54 12.40 10.42 -1.15
N THR A 55 11.59 11.44 -0.80
CA THR A 55 12.00 12.83 -0.86
C THR A 55 13.00 13.19 0.24
N ASP A 56 13.94 14.07 -0.09
CA ASP A 56 14.90 14.63 0.87
C ASP A 56 14.43 15.95 1.50
N ILE A 57 13.21 16.38 1.19
CA ILE A 57 12.64 17.61 1.72
C ILE A 57 12.62 17.61 3.26
N ARG A 58 12.91 18.78 3.83
CA ARG A 58 12.92 19.00 5.28
C ARG A 58 11.52 18.75 5.86
N PRO A 59 11.38 18.04 7.00
CA PRO A 59 10.08 17.75 7.60
C PRO A 59 9.19 18.98 7.82
N GLN A 60 9.77 20.13 8.17
CA GLN A 60 9.03 21.38 8.36
C GLN A 60 8.34 21.85 7.08
N ARG A 61 9.01 21.73 5.92
CA ARG A 61 8.45 22.11 4.62
C ARG A 61 7.33 21.16 4.22
N ILE A 62 7.47 19.86 4.51
CA ILE A 62 6.38 18.88 4.28
C ILE A 62 5.18 19.20 5.16
N LYS A 63 5.38 19.49 6.46
CA LYS A 63 4.29 19.87 7.36
C LYS A 63 3.54 21.10 6.88
N ALA A 64 4.26 22.15 6.50
CA ALA A 64 3.65 23.37 5.95
C ALA A 64 2.86 23.10 4.66
N ALA A 65 3.37 22.23 3.79
CA ALA A 65 2.67 21.83 2.57
C ALA A 65 1.41 21.01 2.87
N ILE A 66 1.47 20.06 3.83
CA ILE A 66 0.30 19.31 4.30
C ILE A 66 -0.77 20.29 4.80
N ASP A 67 -0.40 21.23 5.67
CA ASP A 67 -1.35 22.16 6.28
C ASP A 67 -2.04 23.01 5.23
N LYS A 68 -1.25 23.64 4.37
CA LYS A 68 -1.75 24.48 3.28
C LYS A 68 -2.73 23.71 2.40
N ARG A 69 -2.35 22.51 1.96
CA ARG A 69 -3.19 21.74 1.03
C ARG A 69 -4.44 21.16 1.68
N LEU A 70 -4.36 20.69 2.93
CA LEU A 70 -5.53 20.23 3.67
C LEU A 70 -6.52 21.37 3.93
N GLU A 71 -6.02 22.56 4.26
CA GLU A 71 -6.84 23.78 4.39
C GLU A 71 -7.52 24.14 3.07
N GLU A 72 -6.77 24.16 1.95
CA GLU A 72 -7.32 24.40 0.60
C GLU A 72 -8.39 23.36 0.19
N MET A 73 -8.25 22.12 0.66
CA MET A 73 -9.22 21.05 0.43
C MET A 73 -10.41 21.06 1.41
N GLY A 74 -10.41 21.92 2.42
CA GLY A 74 -11.43 21.94 3.48
C GLY A 74 -11.42 20.70 4.37
N VAL A 75 -10.28 20.02 4.49
CA VAL A 75 -10.11 18.80 5.29
C VAL A 75 -9.49 19.15 6.63
N GLU A 76 -10.01 18.59 7.71
CA GLU A 76 -9.47 18.80 9.04
C GLU A 76 -8.03 18.24 9.18
N ILE A 77 -7.14 19.05 9.74
CA ILE A 77 -5.76 18.67 10.01
C ILE A 77 -5.72 17.79 11.27
N GLN A 78 -5.49 16.50 11.09
CA GLN A 78 -5.35 15.52 12.16
C GLN A 78 -3.88 15.12 12.32
N ARG A 79 -3.17 15.83 13.20
CA ARG A 79 -1.75 15.57 13.44
C ARG A 79 -1.54 14.23 14.15
N PRO A 80 -0.88 13.24 13.51
CA PRO A 80 -0.60 11.97 14.16
C PRO A 80 0.38 12.20 15.31
N ARG A 81 0.06 11.66 16.49
CA ARG A 81 0.92 11.71 17.68
C ARG A 81 1.69 10.39 17.85
N GLY A 82 2.80 10.44 18.58
CA GLY A 82 3.61 9.27 18.92
C GLY A 82 4.40 8.67 17.75
N SER A 83 5.15 7.60 18.06
CA SER A 83 5.78 6.75 17.04
C SER A 83 4.71 6.01 16.23
N GLY A 84 4.95 5.80 14.93
CA GLY A 84 4.07 4.98 14.11
C GLY A 84 3.96 3.55 14.66
N GLN A 85 2.95 2.80 14.23
CA GLN A 85 2.84 1.38 14.57
C GLN A 85 3.98 0.58 13.95
N THR A 86 4.34 -0.53 14.61
CA THR A 86 5.26 -1.55 14.10
C THR A 86 4.53 -2.88 14.00
N TYR A 87 4.99 -3.78 13.13
CA TYR A 87 4.40 -5.12 13.00
C TYR A 87 4.60 -6.01 14.25
N THR A 88 5.52 -5.62 15.14
CA THR A 88 5.76 -6.25 16.45
C THR A 88 4.92 -5.64 17.59
N ALA A 89 4.18 -4.56 17.33
CA ALA A 89 3.39 -3.92 18.36
C ALA A 89 2.27 -4.86 18.85
N LYS A 90 2.03 -4.92 20.16
CA LYS A 90 1.01 -5.79 20.78
C LYS A 90 -0.40 -5.62 20.16
N GLY A 91 -0.73 -4.43 19.69
CA GLY A 91 -2.01 -4.13 19.05
C GLY A 91 -2.09 -4.44 17.56
N PHE A 92 -0.98 -4.78 16.90
CA PHE A 92 -0.94 -5.00 15.46
C PHE A 92 -1.74 -6.25 15.07
N LEU A 93 -2.77 -6.06 14.25
CA LEU A 93 -3.73 -7.11 13.82
C LEU A 93 -4.27 -7.96 14.99
N SER A 94 -4.53 -7.32 16.12
CA SER A 94 -4.91 -8.01 17.36
C SER A 94 -6.28 -8.68 17.28
N LYS A 95 -7.26 -8.08 16.57
CA LYS A 95 -8.63 -8.60 16.45
C LYS A 95 -8.77 -9.55 15.26
N MET A 96 -9.83 -10.37 15.24
CA MET A 96 -10.12 -11.24 14.09
C MET A 96 -10.56 -10.41 12.86
N ALA A 97 -11.31 -9.33 13.09
CA ALA A 97 -11.69 -8.38 12.04
C ALA A 97 -10.45 -7.80 11.33
N ASP A 98 -9.45 -7.33 12.09
CA ASP A 98 -8.19 -6.84 11.52
C ASP A 98 -7.51 -7.92 10.63
N LYS A 99 -7.48 -9.19 11.08
CA LYS A 99 -6.85 -10.27 10.30
C LYS A 99 -7.63 -10.59 9.03
N TYR A 100 -8.95 -10.50 9.08
CA TYR A 100 -9.83 -10.68 7.92
C TYR A 100 -9.60 -9.59 6.88
N ASP A 101 -9.59 -8.33 7.31
CA ASP A 101 -9.32 -7.17 6.46
C ASP A 101 -7.89 -7.20 5.90
N ALA A 102 -6.91 -7.62 6.70
CA ALA A 102 -5.54 -7.82 6.23
C ALA A 102 -5.50 -8.85 5.10
N ALA A 103 -6.20 -9.99 5.25
CA ALA A 103 -6.27 -11.00 4.19
C ALA A 103 -6.89 -10.43 2.89
N TYR A 104 -7.92 -9.59 3.00
CA TYR A 104 -8.51 -8.92 1.85
C TYR A 104 -7.53 -7.94 1.18
N LEU A 105 -6.86 -7.09 1.96
CA LEU A 105 -5.82 -6.17 1.47
C LEU A 105 -4.66 -6.91 0.78
N LEU A 106 -4.22 -8.04 1.33
CA LEU A 106 -3.18 -8.88 0.72
C LEU A 106 -3.67 -9.49 -0.60
N GLY A 107 -4.92 -9.95 -0.65
CA GLY A 107 -5.55 -10.41 -1.89
C GLY A 107 -5.63 -9.31 -2.95
N LEU A 108 -5.90 -8.06 -2.56
CA LEU A 108 -5.85 -6.91 -3.46
C LEU A 108 -4.43 -6.48 -3.83
N HIS A 109 -3.44 -6.64 -2.96
CA HIS A 109 -2.07 -6.17 -3.24
C HIS A 109 -1.27 -7.17 -4.09
N PHE A 110 -1.42 -8.46 -3.79
CA PHE A 110 -0.65 -9.56 -4.40
C PHE A 110 -1.52 -10.47 -5.28
N GLY A 111 -2.82 -10.18 -5.44
CA GLY A 111 -3.69 -10.95 -6.33
C GLY A 111 -3.69 -10.40 -7.76
N ALA A 112 -4.07 -11.27 -8.71
CA ALA A 112 -4.17 -10.91 -10.13
C ALA A 112 -5.24 -9.85 -10.44
N ASN A 113 -6.21 -9.66 -9.54
CA ASN A 113 -7.29 -8.67 -9.67
C ASN A 113 -7.01 -7.37 -8.91
N GLY A 114 -5.80 -7.27 -8.36
CA GLY A 114 -5.30 -6.12 -7.62
C GLY A 114 -4.91 -4.94 -8.49
N PRO A 115 -4.83 -3.72 -7.91
CA PRO A 115 -4.18 -2.59 -8.56
C PRO A 115 -2.73 -2.84 -8.96
N GLY A 116 -2.26 -2.10 -9.97
CA GLY A 116 -0.92 -2.21 -10.53
C GLY A 116 -0.81 -3.23 -11.66
N SER A 117 0.36 -3.25 -12.33
CA SER A 117 0.61 -4.13 -13.48
C SER A 117 1.01 -5.54 -13.07
N LEU A 118 1.51 -5.73 -11.85
CA LEU A 118 2.04 -6.99 -11.35
C LEU A 118 1.47 -7.33 -9.96
N ALA A 119 1.32 -8.62 -9.71
CA ALA A 119 0.97 -9.20 -8.41
C ALA A 119 2.16 -9.25 -7.41
N THR A 120 3.20 -8.45 -7.65
CA THR A 120 4.45 -8.43 -6.87
C THR A 120 4.73 -7.02 -6.34
N PHE A 121 5.85 -6.87 -5.64
CA PHE A 121 6.35 -5.55 -5.28
C PHE A 121 6.82 -4.78 -6.51
N ASP A 122 6.38 -3.55 -6.65
CA ASP A 122 6.91 -2.59 -7.61
C ASP A 122 8.29 -2.09 -7.16
N THR A 123 9.23 -1.99 -8.11
CA THR A 123 10.58 -1.46 -7.87
C THR A 123 10.67 0.04 -8.11
N ASN A 124 9.78 0.60 -8.93
CA ASN A 124 9.65 2.04 -9.12
C ASN A 124 8.83 2.64 -7.97
N LEU A 125 9.36 3.69 -7.35
CA LEU A 125 8.75 4.27 -6.16
C LEU A 125 7.37 4.90 -6.42
N GLY A 126 7.22 5.58 -7.57
CA GLY A 126 5.94 6.21 -7.94
C GLY A 126 4.87 5.16 -8.19
N THR A 127 5.18 4.11 -8.97
CA THR A 127 4.20 3.02 -9.23
C THR A 127 3.90 2.21 -7.98
N ALA A 128 4.90 1.98 -7.12
CA ALA A 128 4.69 1.34 -5.83
C ALA A 128 3.75 2.14 -4.93
N LEU A 129 3.91 3.47 -4.88
CA LEU A 129 3.02 4.34 -4.12
C LEU A 129 1.61 4.35 -4.71
N ASP A 130 1.49 4.49 -6.03
CA ASP A 130 0.18 4.47 -6.74
C ASP A 130 -0.57 3.18 -6.42
N LYS A 131 0.09 2.02 -6.58
CA LYS A 131 -0.47 0.72 -6.24
C LYS A 131 -0.93 0.67 -4.78
N ARG A 132 -0.12 1.15 -3.84
CA ARG A 132 -0.46 1.14 -2.41
C ARG A 132 -1.69 1.99 -2.12
N MET A 133 -1.74 3.22 -2.64
CA MET A 133 -2.86 4.13 -2.43
C MET A 133 -4.13 3.56 -3.07
N GLU A 134 -4.06 3.07 -4.30
CA GLU A 134 -5.20 2.49 -5.00
C GLU A 134 -5.73 1.23 -4.31
N THR A 135 -4.83 0.32 -3.87
CA THR A 135 -5.23 -0.87 -3.10
C THR A 135 -5.98 -0.49 -1.83
N TYR A 136 -5.47 0.49 -1.09
CA TYR A 136 -6.09 0.91 0.16
C TYR A 136 -7.45 1.60 -0.06
N LEU A 137 -7.52 2.54 -1.01
CA LEU A 137 -8.77 3.22 -1.36
C LEU A 137 -9.83 2.23 -1.85
N ARG A 138 -9.43 1.22 -2.63
CA ARG A 138 -10.33 0.15 -3.06
C ARG A 138 -10.81 -0.70 -1.89
N TYR A 139 -9.92 -1.09 -0.98
CA TYR A 139 -10.31 -1.78 0.25
C TYR A 139 -11.36 -0.98 1.03
N CYS A 140 -11.14 0.31 1.26
CA CYS A 140 -12.11 1.15 1.96
C CYS A 140 -13.44 1.20 1.20
N SER A 141 -13.43 1.44 -0.11
CA SER A 141 -14.65 1.51 -0.94
C SER A 141 -15.41 0.18 -1.03
N ASP A 142 -14.72 -0.96 -0.99
CA ASP A 142 -15.34 -2.26 -1.21
C ASP A 142 -15.88 -2.84 0.12
N MET A 143 -15.34 -2.44 1.27
CA MET A 143 -15.64 -3.00 2.59
C MET A 143 -16.41 -2.06 3.52
N TYR A 144 -16.33 -0.74 3.31
CA TYR A 144 -16.86 0.26 4.23
C TYR A 144 -17.65 1.35 3.51
N GLU A 145 -18.67 1.89 4.17
CA GLU A 145 -19.41 3.06 3.66
C GLU A 145 -18.57 4.34 3.78
N ARG A 146 -17.82 4.48 4.87
CA ARG A 146 -16.89 5.59 5.10
C ARG A 146 -15.49 5.05 5.36
N GLN A 147 -14.50 5.72 4.77
CA GLN A 147 -13.09 5.34 4.91
C GLN A 147 -12.61 5.34 6.38
N GLU A 148 -13.14 6.23 7.21
CA GLU A 148 -12.80 6.37 8.63
C GLU A 148 -13.24 5.16 9.48
N ASP A 149 -14.19 4.36 8.99
CA ASP A 149 -14.68 3.17 9.69
C ASP A 149 -13.78 1.94 9.44
N ALA A 150 -12.77 2.05 8.56
CA ALA A 150 -11.90 0.96 8.19
C ALA A 150 -11.13 0.37 9.39
N SER A 151 -11.20 -0.95 9.58
CA SER A 151 -10.50 -1.64 10.68
C SER A 151 -8.97 -1.52 10.59
N ILE A 152 -8.44 -1.48 9.37
CA ILE A 152 -7.02 -1.27 9.10
C ILE A 152 -6.82 0.12 8.55
N SER A 153 -6.00 0.93 9.23
CA SER A 153 -5.57 2.23 8.73
C SER A 153 -4.54 2.09 7.60
N PHE A 154 -4.39 3.15 6.79
CA PHE A 154 -3.37 3.16 5.72
C PHE A 154 -1.96 2.91 6.27
N GLU A 155 -1.61 3.50 7.43
CA GLU A 155 -0.31 3.29 8.06
C GLU A 155 -0.09 1.83 8.45
N THR A 156 -1.10 1.18 9.04
CA THR A 156 -1.06 -0.24 9.42
C THR A 156 -0.87 -1.13 8.19
N TYR A 157 -1.55 -0.81 7.09
CA TYR A 157 -1.39 -1.50 5.82
C TYR A 157 0.02 -1.34 5.24
N ILE A 158 0.61 -0.14 5.26
CA ILE A 158 2.00 0.06 4.81
C ILE A 158 2.98 -0.76 5.66
N VAL A 159 2.81 -0.74 6.99
CA VAL A 159 3.62 -1.54 7.92
C VAL A 159 3.51 -3.04 7.61
N LEU A 160 2.31 -3.53 7.28
CA LEU A 160 2.08 -4.91 6.88
C LEU A 160 2.86 -5.27 5.59
N ILE A 161 2.73 -4.46 4.55
CA ILE A 161 3.37 -4.73 3.24
C ILE A 161 4.89 -4.68 3.34
N GLU A 162 5.45 -3.71 4.07
CA GLU A 162 6.90 -3.64 4.30
C GLU A 162 7.41 -4.81 5.17
N GLY A 163 6.66 -5.21 6.20
CA GLY A 163 7.00 -6.39 7.01
C GLY A 163 7.04 -7.68 6.20
N ILE A 164 6.10 -7.86 5.25
CA ILE A 164 6.11 -9.02 4.34
C ILE A 164 7.29 -8.94 3.37
N LYS A 165 7.52 -7.75 2.78
CA LYS A 165 8.62 -7.50 1.84
C LYS A 165 9.98 -7.81 2.45
N ASN A 166 10.18 -7.46 3.71
CA ASN A 166 11.42 -7.69 4.45
C ASN A 166 11.49 -9.10 5.08
N HIS A 167 10.50 -9.97 4.84
CA HIS A 167 10.39 -11.31 5.41
C HIS A 167 10.28 -11.34 6.94
N GLU A 168 9.85 -10.24 7.56
CA GLU A 168 9.65 -10.11 9.01
C GLU A 168 8.24 -10.57 9.42
N VAL A 169 7.27 -10.44 8.52
CA VAL A 169 5.89 -10.92 8.68
C VAL A 169 5.66 -12.11 7.76
N PRO A 170 5.48 -13.33 8.28
CA PRO A 170 5.25 -14.51 7.46
C PRO A 170 3.83 -14.49 6.86
N MET A 171 3.75 -14.68 5.55
CA MET A 171 2.49 -14.86 4.83
C MET A 171 2.16 -16.36 4.75
N HIS A 172 0.91 -16.69 5.04
CA HIS A 172 0.37 -18.04 4.98
C HIS A 172 -0.68 -18.16 3.88
N THR A 173 -0.85 -19.34 3.32
CA THR A 173 -1.93 -19.65 2.38
C THR A 173 -2.84 -20.70 3.00
N CYS A 174 -4.14 -20.40 3.06
CA CYS A 174 -5.12 -21.35 3.58
C CYS A 174 -5.28 -22.52 2.62
N LYS A 175 -5.25 -23.75 3.14
CA LYS A 175 -5.45 -24.96 2.32
C LYS A 175 -6.88 -25.11 1.80
N ASP A 176 -7.86 -24.58 2.52
CA ASP A 176 -9.27 -24.77 2.18
C ASP A 176 -9.77 -23.72 1.17
N CYS A 177 -9.51 -22.44 1.44
CA CYS A 177 -9.99 -21.34 0.59
C CYS A 177 -8.91 -20.71 -0.30
N SER A 178 -7.66 -21.16 -0.20
CA SER A 178 -6.49 -20.60 -0.93
C SER A 178 -6.19 -19.12 -0.65
N THR A 179 -6.88 -18.47 0.30
CA THR A 179 -6.63 -17.08 0.65
C THR A 179 -5.29 -16.93 1.36
N SER A 180 -4.52 -15.91 0.97
CA SER A 180 -3.33 -15.47 1.68
C SER A 180 -3.69 -14.64 2.92
N TYR A 181 -3.07 -14.94 4.06
CA TYR A 181 -3.32 -14.25 5.32
C TYR A 181 -2.06 -14.18 6.18
N VAL A 182 -2.09 -13.32 7.19
CA VAL A 182 -0.99 -13.11 8.14
C VAL A 182 -1.48 -13.23 9.58
N TRP A 183 -0.56 -13.55 10.48
CA TRP A 183 -0.76 -13.46 11.93
C TRP A 183 0.29 -12.52 12.55
N PRO A 184 -0.03 -11.87 13.68
CA PRO A 184 0.94 -11.05 14.40
C PRO A 184 2.20 -11.84 14.74
N VAL A 185 3.36 -11.19 14.60
CA VAL A 185 4.66 -11.82 14.91
C VAL A 185 4.69 -12.20 16.40
N GLY A 186 5.14 -13.42 16.69
CA GLY A 186 5.20 -13.94 18.06
C GLY A 186 3.85 -14.41 18.62
N SER A 187 2.80 -14.56 17.79
CA SER A 187 1.58 -15.23 18.22
C SER A 187 1.85 -16.70 18.53
N TYR A 188 1.55 -17.13 19.76
CA TYR A 188 1.64 -18.53 20.19
C TYR A 188 0.37 -19.34 19.88
N VAL A 189 -0.64 -18.72 19.27
CA VAL A 189 -1.92 -19.34 18.95
C VAL A 189 -1.79 -20.09 17.62
N ARG A 190 -2.48 -21.24 17.48
CA ARG A 190 -2.56 -21.91 16.17
C ARG A 190 -3.15 -20.96 15.13
N HIS A 191 -2.42 -20.73 14.04
CA HIS A 191 -2.84 -19.86 12.95
C HIS A 191 -4.03 -20.49 12.22
N SER A 192 -5.24 -19.96 12.42
CA SER A 192 -6.39 -20.29 11.60
C SER A 192 -6.56 -19.28 10.47
N CYS A 193 -7.19 -19.69 9.38
CA CYS A 193 -7.51 -18.74 8.31
C CYS A 193 -8.63 -17.81 8.77
N PRO A 194 -8.42 -16.48 8.77
CA PRO A 194 -9.42 -15.52 9.25
C PRO A 194 -10.65 -15.50 8.34
N VAL A 195 -10.50 -15.75 7.04
CA VAL A 195 -11.62 -15.82 6.10
C VAL A 195 -12.54 -17.01 6.40
N CYS A 196 -11.96 -18.21 6.53
CA CYS A 196 -12.73 -19.40 6.89
C CYS A 196 -13.41 -19.25 8.26
N ALA A 197 -12.71 -18.65 9.23
CA ALA A 197 -13.25 -18.42 10.57
C ALA A 197 -14.46 -17.47 10.58
N VAL A 198 -14.41 -16.39 9.80
CA VAL A 198 -15.51 -15.41 9.72
C VAL A 198 -16.71 -15.98 8.96
N HIS A 199 -16.48 -16.70 7.85
CA HIS A 199 -17.57 -17.19 6.98
C HIS A 199 -18.11 -18.58 7.37
N GLN A 200 -17.67 -19.14 8.50
CA GLN A 200 -18.19 -20.38 9.11
C GLN A 200 -18.43 -21.54 8.11
N HIS A 201 -17.54 -21.70 7.12
CA HIS A 201 -17.53 -22.77 6.11
C HIS A 201 -18.89 -23.10 5.46
N ASP A 202 -19.37 -22.23 4.58
CA ASP A 202 -19.55 -22.68 3.19
C ASP A 202 -18.38 -22.12 2.38
N VAL A 203 -17.33 -22.93 2.22
CA VAL A 203 -16.08 -22.56 1.53
C VAL A 203 -16.36 -22.06 0.10
N LYS A 204 -17.42 -22.56 -0.53
CA LYS A 204 -17.85 -22.16 -1.86
C LYS A 204 -18.53 -20.79 -1.84
N ALA A 205 -19.40 -20.53 -0.86
CA ALA A 205 -20.06 -19.24 -0.70
C ALA A 205 -19.08 -18.13 -0.27
N ALA A 206 -18.13 -18.42 0.62
CA ALA A 206 -17.09 -17.47 1.01
C ALA A 206 -16.19 -17.11 -0.18
N LYS A 207 -15.76 -18.11 -0.97
CA LYS A 207 -14.99 -17.90 -2.20
C LYS A 207 -15.80 -17.10 -3.22
N GLN A 208 -17.06 -17.46 -3.45
CA GLN A 208 -17.94 -16.71 -4.35
C GLN A 208 -18.15 -15.29 -3.89
N LYS A 209 -18.33 -15.03 -2.59
CA LYS A 209 -18.50 -13.66 -2.07
C LYS A 209 -17.22 -12.83 -2.25
N LEU A 210 -16.06 -13.41 -1.92
CA LEU A 210 -14.77 -12.74 -2.12
C LEU A 210 -14.47 -12.51 -3.60
N GLU A 211 -14.72 -13.50 -4.47
CA GLU A 211 -14.57 -13.37 -5.92
C GLU A 211 -15.56 -12.37 -6.51
N VAL A 212 -16.82 -12.36 -6.06
CA VAL A 212 -17.82 -11.36 -6.46
C VAL A 212 -17.35 -9.98 -6.04
N MET A 213 -16.87 -9.79 -4.80
CA MET A 213 -16.32 -8.50 -4.36
C MET A 213 -15.09 -8.08 -5.20
N LEU A 214 -14.20 -9.02 -5.51
CA LEU A 214 -13.02 -8.76 -6.35
C LEU A 214 -13.38 -8.48 -7.83
N ASN A 215 -14.47 -9.06 -8.34
CA ASN A 215 -14.88 -9.00 -9.75
C ASN A 215 -16.02 -8.01 -10.07
N ALA A 216 -16.78 -7.53 -9.09
CA ALA A 216 -18.00 -6.72 -9.26
C ALA A 216 -17.81 -5.38 -10.00
N LYS A 217 -16.58 -4.96 -10.28
CA LYS A 217 -16.28 -3.73 -11.05
C LYS A 217 -15.91 -3.96 -12.51
N LYS A 218 -15.81 -5.20 -13.02
CA LYS A 218 -15.63 -5.43 -14.48
C LYS A 218 -16.82 -4.93 -15.32
N THR A 219 -18.03 -4.92 -14.76
CA THR A 219 -19.26 -4.55 -15.48
C THR A 219 -19.63 -3.07 -15.39
N ARG A 220 -19.02 -2.27 -14.49
CA ARG A 220 -19.25 -0.81 -14.40
C ARG A 220 -18.31 0.03 -15.27
N ALA A 221 -17.27 -0.56 -15.85
CA ALA A 221 -16.26 0.14 -16.65
C ALA A 221 -16.45 0.01 -18.18
N THR A 222 -17.65 -0.34 -18.65
CA THR A 222 -17.98 -0.23 -20.09
C THR A 222 -19.02 0.87 -20.28
N PRO A 223 -18.63 2.13 -20.56
CA PRO A 223 -19.57 3.05 -21.18
C PRO A 223 -19.83 2.52 -22.59
N VAL A 224 -21.07 2.12 -22.85
CA VAL A 224 -21.57 1.87 -24.21
C VAL A 224 -21.38 3.17 -24.98
N ARG A 225 -20.32 3.23 -25.78
CA ARG A 225 -20.05 4.32 -26.71
C ARG A 225 -20.93 4.06 -27.94
N SER A 226 -22.23 4.35 -27.82
CA SER A 226 -23.10 4.49 -28.99
C SER A 226 -22.68 5.78 -29.71
N HIS A 227 -21.76 5.62 -30.67
CA HIS A 227 -21.35 6.69 -31.56
C HIS A 227 -22.55 7.11 -32.40
N LEU A 228 -23.01 8.34 -32.17
CA LEU A 228 -23.65 9.17 -33.16
C LEU A 228 -22.76 9.21 -34.41
N LEU A 229 -23.33 8.78 -35.54
CA LEU A 229 -22.92 9.22 -36.87
C LEU A 229 -24.15 9.78 -37.57
N THR A 230 -24.25 11.11 -37.51
CA THR A 230 -24.95 11.94 -38.49
C THR A 230 -24.14 11.93 -39.79
N GLY A 231 -24.81 11.79 -40.94
CA GLY A 231 -24.13 11.81 -42.24
C GLY A 231 -25.05 11.54 -43.42
N SER A 232 -25.65 12.63 -43.91
CA SER A 232 -26.59 12.76 -45.03
C SER A 232 -26.05 12.31 -46.42
N ALA A 233 -27.02 12.04 -47.30
CA ALA A 233 -27.04 12.11 -48.77
C ALA A 233 -26.58 10.90 -49.60
N ARG A 234 -27.55 10.23 -50.24
CA ARG A 234 -27.84 10.39 -51.69
C ARG A 234 -29.07 9.56 -52.10
N ASP A 235 -30.07 10.26 -52.65
CA ASP A 235 -31.16 9.67 -53.43
C ASP A 235 -30.64 9.04 -54.73
N PRO A 236 -31.38 8.04 -55.25
CA PRO A 236 -31.65 8.05 -56.68
C PRO A 236 -33.12 7.69 -57.00
N ALA A 237 -33.82 8.60 -57.68
CA ALA A 237 -34.69 8.38 -58.85
C ALA A 237 -35.55 9.62 -59.09
#